data_AF-A0A932GNN5-F1
#
_entry.id   AF-A0A932GNN5-F1
#
_cell.length_a   1.000
_cell.length_b   1.000
_cell.length_c   1.000
_cell.angle_alpha   90.00
_cell.angle_beta   90.00
_cell.angle_gamma   90.00
#
_symmetry.space_group_name_H-M   'P 1'
#
loop_
_entity.id
_entity.type
_entity.pdbx_description
1 polymer ?
#
loop_
_entity_poly.entity_id
_entity_poly.type
_entity_poly.pdbx_seq_one_letter_code
_entity_poly.pdbx_strand_id
1 'polypeptide(L)'
;MRDWQDLRALLNCIDRRGYKAYKDLEGTYQGEDFALSIDHVQGDPFASPSRLRVSVSQAKAGFPPALFSTRIRRLALCDYLVRVFAEQIRRHVRGRRGTGHSGQTFIDRCGQEVLNRNAVILDDARVEARFGIGLPAAGRTILAQEAQVMFFQEIPALASGSLFFANLDAEAVRRHVETVEDQDALRSSLKGKKLVTFLANSSILPRASGVDDRPLHTAEAVPLQAPPSLEVELQCPNRGAIRGLGIPEGVTLIVGGGFHGKSTLLRAIERGVYNHIPGDGREYVVSRPDALKVRAEEGRSVCQVDIRPFIGPLPQGKDTRCFSTENASGSTSQAAGIMEGIEAGAEVLLMDEDTSATNFMIRDHRMQQLVAKEKEPITPFLDKVRLLYQDHGISTVLVMGGSGDYFEVVDTVIMMDEFVPRDVTSRAREIARTGALPRRREGGDSFGTAPNRHPDPASLSPGKGRRETVVEAKGTRTLQFGRESVDLNALEQLVSPGQTRAIGRIIVYAARHHWNRGRSLREALELTQREIEEKGLDVISPFPAGDLAEPRLLEVAAAINRMRGVRMF
;
A
#
# COMPACT_ATOMS: atom_id res chain seq x y z
N MET A 1 -31.10 -4.81 25.41
CA MET A 1 -30.06 -3.81 25.11
C MET A 1 -29.81 -3.08 26.41
N ARG A 2 -28.57 -3.04 26.90
CA ARG A 2 -28.23 -2.35 28.17
C ARG A 2 -28.20 -0.85 27.92
N ASP A 3 -28.40 -0.04 28.94
CA ASP A 3 -28.26 1.42 28.84
C ASP A 3 -26.94 1.90 29.47
N TRP A 4 -26.72 3.21 29.47
CA TRP A 4 -25.53 3.81 30.08
C TRP A 4 -25.50 3.73 31.61
N GLN A 5 -26.66 3.59 32.26
CA GLN A 5 -26.75 3.42 33.71
C GLN A 5 -26.31 2.02 34.10
N ASP A 6 -26.66 0.99 33.32
CA ASP A 6 -26.16 -0.37 33.47
C ASP A 6 -24.64 -0.41 33.41
N LEU A 7 -24.02 0.26 32.43
CA LEU A 7 -22.56 0.35 32.31
C LEU A 7 -21.93 1.01 33.55
N ARG A 8 -22.55 2.09 34.05
CA ARG A 8 -22.07 2.79 35.24
C ARG A 8 -22.18 1.92 36.49
N ALA A 9 -23.29 1.22 36.65
CA ALA A 9 -23.51 0.29 37.75
C ALA A 9 -22.47 -0.85 37.71
N LEU A 10 -22.22 -1.44 36.55
CA LEU A 10 -21.19 -2.47 36.36
C LEU A 10 -19.81 -1.96 36.75
N LEU A 11 -19.40 -0.78 36.28
CA LEU A 11 -18.12 -0.17 36.63
C LEU A 11 -17.97 0.04 38.14
N ASN A 12 -19.01 0.52 38.82
CA ASN A 12 -19.00 0.66 40.28
C ASN A 12 -18.89 -0.71 40.99
N CYS A 13 -19.58 -1.73 40.50
CA CYS A 13 -19.55 -3.08 41.09
C CYS A 13 -18.16 -3.74 40.99
N ILE A 14 -17.42 -3.45 39.92
CA ILE A 14 -16.09 -4.05 39.67
C ILE A 14 -14.93 -3.19 40.19
N ASP A 15 -15.20 -2.04 40.82
CA ASP A 15 -14.14 -1.18 41.35
C ASP A 15 -13.25 -1.95 42.33
N ARG A 16 -11.94 -1.71 42.24
CA ARG A 16 -10.90 -2.40 43.03
C ARG A 16 -10.88 -3.93 42.92
N ARG A 17 -11.67 -4.56 42.03
CA ARG A 17 -11.56 -5.99 41.75
C ARG A 17 -10.36 -6.29 40.84
N GLY A 18 -10.05 -7.57 40.68
CA GLY A 18 -9.04 -8.03 39.73
C GLY A 18 -9.43 -7.73 38.28
N TYR A 19 -8.44 -7.44 37.45
CA TYR A 19 -8.58 -6.97 36.06
C TYR A 19 -9.54 -7.78 35.18
N LYS A 20 -9.61 -9.10 35.41
CA LYS A 20 -10.52 -10.01 34.67
C LYS A 20 -11.99 -9.61 34.78
N ALA A 21 -12.38 -8.89 35.83
CA ALA A 21 -13.77 -8.42 36.00
C ALA A 21 -14.20 -7.39 34.93
N TYR A 22 -13.26 -6.76 34.21
CA TYR A 22 -13.62 -5.93 33.05
C TYR A 22 -14.35 -6.72 31.96
N LYS A 23 -14.20 -8.05 31.88
CA LYS A 23 -14.92 -8.88 30.89
C LYS A 23 -16.44 -8.77 31.01
N ASP A 24 -16.95 -8.44 32.20
CA ASP A 24 -18.38 -8.23 32.43
C ASP A 24 -18.93 -7.01 31.66
N LEU A 25 -18.04 -6.13 31.18
CA LEU A 25 -18.38 -4.98 30.35
C LEU A 25 -18.68 -5.36 28.89
N GLU A 26 -18.30 -6.54 28.40
CA GLU A 26 -18.57 -6.93 27.01
C GLU A 26 -20.08 -6.87 26.71
N GLY A 27 -20.43 -6.23 25.60
CA GLY A 27 -21.82 -5.98 25.23
C GLY A 27 -22.05 -4.66 24.53
N THR A 28 -23.31 -4.35 24.25
CA THR A 28 -23.73 -3.09 23.61
C THR A 28 -24.63 -2.30 24.55
N TYR A 29 -24.29 -1.01 24.70
CA TYR A 29 -24.91 -0.04 25.59
C TYR A 29 -25.49 1.11 24.77
N GLN A 30 -26.80 1.29 24.86
CA GLN A 30 -27.51 2.34 24.14
C GLN A 30 -27.44 3.65 24.91
N GLY A 31 -26.82 4.66 24.31
CA GLY A 31 -26.84 6.04 24.80
C GLY A 31 -27.91 6.87 24.12
N GLU A 32 -27.99 8.15 24.51
CA GLU A 32 -28.91 9.11 23.92
C GLU A 32 -28.62 9.32 22.44
N ASP A 33 -27.37 9.61 22.08
CA ASP A 33 -27.00 9.95 20.70
C ASP A 33 -26.38 8.80 19.91
N PHE A 34 -25.74 7.85 20.60
CA PHE A 34 -24.99 6.77 19.97
C PHE A 34 -25.05 5.47 20.78
N ALA A 35 -24.79 4.35 20.10
CA ALA A 35 -24.59 3.05 20.74
C ALA A 35 -23.08 2.79 20.92
N LEU A 36 -22.71 2.31 22.10
CA LEU A 36 -21.35 1.87 22.42
C LEU A 36 -21.31 0.35 22.50
N SER A 37 -20.48 -0.29 21.67
CA SER A 37 -20.18 -1.72 21.75
C SER A 37 -18.77 -1.95 22.28
N ILE A 38 -18.65 -2.80 23.29
CA ILE A 38 -17.38 -3.30 23.82
C ILE A 38 -17.26 -4.74 23.33
N ASP A 39 -16.55 -4.94 22.21
CA ASP A 39 -16.51 -6.23 21.50
C ASP A 39 -15.51 -7.20 22.12
N HIS A 40 -14.41 -6.67 22.66
CA HIS A 40 -13.38 -7.48 23.30
C HIS A 40 -12.69 -6.70 24.41
N VAL A 41 -12.62 -7.30 25.58
CA VAL A 41 -11.89 -6.76 26.72
C VAL A 41 -10.53 -7.44 26.85
N GLN A 42 -9.47 -6.62 26.90
CA GLN A 42 -8.10 -7.10 27.06
C GLN A 42 -7.93 -7.92 28.34
N GLY A 43 -7.17 -9.01 28.30
CA GLY A 43 -7.02 -9.93 29.44
C GLY A 43 -6.15 -9.42 30.58
N ASP A 44 -5.28 -8.44 30.30
CA ASP A 44 -4.31 -7.86 31.23
C ASP A 44 -3.97 -6.41 30.79
N PRO A 45 -3.57 -5.49 31.70
CA PRO A 45 -3.21 -4.11 31.35
C PRO A 45 -2.07 -3.95 30.33
N PHE A 46 -1.21 -4.96 30.19
CA PHE A 46 -0.09 -4.98 29.22
C PHE A 46 -0.44 -5.67 27.90
N ALA A 47 -1.63 -6.28 27.79
CA ALA A 47 -2.08 -6.88 26.55
C ALA A 47 -2.53 -5.81 25.54
N SER A 48 -2.71 -6.22 24.27
CA SER A 48 -3.32 -5.37 23.25
C SER A 48 -4.63 -4.77 23.76
N PRO A 49 -4.84 -3.46 23.59
CA PRO A 49 -6.00 -2.79 24.20
C PRO A 49 -7.36 -3.32 23.73
N SER A 50 -8.38 -3.06 24.56
CA SER A 50 -9.76 -3.48 24.36
C SER A 50 -10.35 -2.86 23.10
N ARG A 51 -11.20 -3.60 22.38
CA ARG A 51 -11.77 -3.19 21.09
C ARG A 51 -13.20 -2.69 21.27
N LEU A 52 -13.43 -1.46 20.84
CA LEU A 52 -14.70 -0.76 21.01
C LEU A 52 -15.21 -0.25 19.66
N ARG A 53 -16.53 -0.09 19.59
CA ARG A 53 -17.21 0.59 18.50
C ARG A 53 -18.20 1.61 19.02
N VAL A 54 -18.20 2.78 18.41
CA VAL A 54 -19.27 3.77 18.56
C VAL A 54 -20.06 3.81 17.26
N SER A 55 -21.38 3.66 17.36
CA SER A 55 -22.27 3.68 16.20
C SER A 55 -23.35 4.76 16.36
N VAL A 56 -23.47 5.61 15.34
CA VAL A 56 -24.45 6.69 15.24
C VAL A 56 -25.34 6.41 14.02
N SER A 57 -26.67 6.45 14.19
CA SER A 57 -27.59 6.36 13.06
C SER A 57 -27.40 7.55 12.12
N GLN A 58 -27.54 7.37 10.81
CA GLN A 58 -27.41 8.47 9.86
C GLN A 58 -28.38 9.63 10.11
N ALA A 59 -29.59 9.34 10.60
CA ALA A 59 -30.56 10.36 11.00
C ALA A 59 -30.03 11.34 12.05
N LYS A 60 -29.10 10.90 12.91
CA LYS A 60 -28.44 11.73 13.93
C LYS A 60 -27.09 12.27 13.44
N ALA A 61 -26.31 11.43 12.76
CA ALA A 61 -25.00 11.80 12.24
C ALA A 61 -25.10 12.95 11.22
N GLY A 62 -26.17 12.98 10.42
CA GLY A 62 -26.53 14.12 9.58
C GLY A 62 -25.61 14.35 8.38
N PHE A 63 -24.85 13.33 7.94
CA PHE A 63 -24.00 13.47 6.76
C PHE A 63 -24.85 13.56 5.48
N PRO A 64 -24.65 14.58 4.63
CA PRO A 64 -25.34 14.66 3.35
C PRO A 64 -25.01 13.46 2.44
N PRO A 65 -26.00 12.82 1.79
CA PRO A 65 -25.78 11.68 0.87
C PRO A 65 -24.76 11.98 -0.25
N ALA A 66 -24.70 13.24 -0.69
CA ALA A 66 -23.74 13.68 -1.69
C ALA A 66 -22.27 13.49 -1.26
N LEU A 67 -21.95 13.30 0.02
CA LEU A 67 -20.58 13.05 0.49
C LEU A 67 -20.19 11.56 0.45
N PHE A 68 -21.13 10.64 0.22
CA PHE A 68 -20.84 9.20 0.27
C PHE A 68 -21.68 8.34 -0.70
N SER A 69 -22.30 9.00 -1.69
CA SER A 69 -23.13 8.37 -2.73
C SER A 69 -22.33 7.46 -3.65
N THR A 70 -21.06 7.78 -3.92
CA THR A 70 -20.13 6.92 -4.67
C THR A 70 -19.16 6.24 -3.72
N ARG A 71 -18.60 5.10 -4.14
CA ARG A 71 -17.61 4.36 -3.35
C ARG A 71 -16.41 5.23 -2.98
N ILE A 72 -15.88 6.01 -3.92
CA ILE A 72 -14.71 6.84 -3.68
C ILE A 72 -15.00 7.97 -2.70
N ARG A 73 -16.17 8.62 -2.81
CA ARG A 73 -16.56 9.69 -1.88
C ARG A 73 -16.78 9.16 -0.48
N ARG A 74 -17.40 7.98 -0.35
CA ARG A 74 -17.56 7.26 0.93
C ARG A 74 -16.21 6.94 1.56
N LEU A 75 -15.27 6.39 0.79
CA LEU A 75 -13.92 6.08 1.24
C LEU A 75 -13.22 7.35 1.74
N ALA A 76 -13.28 8.44 0.98
CA ALA A 76 -12.69 9.72 1.35
C ALA A 76 -13.31 10.30 2.64
N LEU A 77 -14.63 10.21 2.78
CA LEU A 77 -15.32 10.64 4.00
C LEU A 77 -14.89 9.78 5.19
N CYS A 78 -14.85 8.45 5.07
CA CYS A 78 -14.35 7.58 6.13
C CYS A 78 -12.91 7.94 6.56
N ASP A 79 -12.01 8.21 5.61
CA ASP A 79 -10.63 8.63 5.91
C ASP A 79 -10.60 9.97 6.66
N TYR A 80 -11.39 10.96 6.24
CA TYR A 80 -11.54 12.22 6.95
C TYR A 80 -12.02 12.01 8.40
N LEU A 81 -13.06 11.20 8.60
CA LEU A 81 -13.61 10.92 9.94
C LEU A 81 -12.60 10.21 10.84
N VAL A 82 -11.81 9.28 10.31
CA VAL A 82 -10.69 8.65 11.05
C VAL A 82 -9.69 9.71 11.53
N ARG A 83 -9.35 10.67 10.68
CA ARG A 83 -8.39 11.74 11.03
C ARG A 83 -8.95 12.68 12.09
N VAL A 84 -10.21 13.08 11.96
CA VAL A 84 -10.87 13.90 12.97
C VAL A 84 -10.98 13.13 14.28
N PHE A 85 -11.38 11.87 14.27
CA PHE A 85 -11.43 11.03 15.48
C PHE A 85 -10.04 10.96 16.14
N ALA A 86 -8.97 10.75 15.37
CA ALA A 86 -7.60 10.75 15.88
C ALA A 86 -7.18 12.11 16.46
N GLU A 87 -7.68 13.22 15.91
CA GLU A 87 -7.48 14.55 16.47
C GLU A 87 -8.25 14.75 17.78
N GLN A 88 -9.51 14.32 17.85
CA GLN A 88 -10.31 14.36 19.08
C GLN A 88 -9.65 13.53 20.19
N ILE A 89 -9.04 12.39 19.86
CA ILE A 89 -8.23 11.61 20.80
C ILE A 89 -7.12 12.49 21.39
N ARG A 90 -6.36 13.22 20.56
CA ARG A 90 -5.28 14.08 21.06
C ARG A 90 -5.77 15.24 21.93
N ARG A 91 -6.96 15.78 21.61
CA ARG A 91 -7.53 16.94 22.33
C ARG A 91 -8.13 16.55 23.67
N HIS A 92 -8.81 15.39 23.74
CA HIS A 92 -9.64 15.04 24.89
C HIS A 92 -9.10 13.91 25.75
N VAL A 93 -8.28 13.00 25.19
CA VAL A 93 -7.78 11.84 25.95
C VAL A 93 -6.53 12.23 26.73
N ARG A 94 -6.63 12.14 28.06
CA ARG A 94 -5.50 12.44 28.97
C ARG A 94 -4.31 11.50 28.75
N GLY A 95 -4.60 10.23 28.43
CA GLY A 95 -3.60 9.17 28.42
C GLY A 95 -3.14 8.76 29.82
N ARG A 96 -2.40 7.64 29.91
CA ARG A 96 -1.64 7.21 31.10
C ARG A 96 -2.45 7.23 32.41
N ARG A 97 -3.46 6.35 32.50
CA ARG A 97 -4.36 6.21 33.66
C ARG A 97 -4.05 4.99 34.52
N GLY A 98 -2.77 4.64 34.66
CA GLY A 98 -2.33 3.48 35.43
C GLY A 98 -1.18 2.71 34.78
N THR A 99 -1.20 1.39 34.95
CA THR A 99 -0.14 0.47 34.52
C THR A 99 -0.31 0.01 33.06
N GLY A 100 0.80 -0.21 32.35
CA GLY A 100 0.80 -0.74 30.98
C GLY A 100 0.12 0.20 29.99
N HIS A 101 -0.87 -0.31 29.25
CA HIS A 101 -1.64 0.45 28.27
C HIS A 101 -2.79 1.27 28.89
N SER A 102 -2.93 1.32 30.22
CA SER A 102 -4.01 2.03 30.91
C SER A 102 -4.17 3.47 30.45
N GLY A 103 -5.38 3.82 30.01
CA GLY A 103 -5.77 5.14 29.51
C GLY A 103 -5.33 5.45 28.08
N GLN A 104 -4.67 4.52 27.36
CA GLN A 104 -4.37 4.73 25.94
C GLN A 104 -5.66 4.61 25.12
N THR A 105 -5.82 5.48 24.14
CA THR A 105 -6.90 5.42 23.15
C THR A 105 -6.29 5.60 21.77
N PHE A 106 -6.66 4.77 20.80
CA PHE A 106 -6.14 4.89 19.43
C PHE A 106 -7.16 4.40 18.39
N ILE A 107 -7.05 4.96 17.20
CA ILE A 107 -7.76 4.53 15.99
C ILE A 107 -6.73 4.32 14.87
N ASP A 108 -6.94 3.34 13.99
CA ASP A 108 -6.02 3.09 12.87
C ASP A 108 -6.10 4.24 11.86
N ARG A 109 -5.06 5.09 11.81
CA ARG A 109 -4.95 6.22 10.88
C ARG A 109 -3.76 6.02 9.92
N CYS A 110 -3.88 6.52 8.67
CA CYS A 110 -2.71 6.65 7.79
C CYS A 110 -1.86 7.87 8.14
N GLY A 111 -0.67 7.90 7.53
CA GLY A 111 0.06 9.12 7.24
C GLY A 111 -0.65 9.94 6.16
N GLN A 112 0.03 10.17 5.05
CA GLN A 112 -0.43 11.10 4.01
C GLN A 112 -1.42 10.46 3.03
N GLU A 113 -1.39 9.14 2.89
CA GLU A 113 -2.22 8.39 1.96
C GLU A 113 -3.65 8.20 2.50
N VAL A 114 -4.59 8.12 1.57
CA VAL A 114 -6.01 7.83 1.81
C VAL A 114 -6.25 6.38 1.36
N LEU A 115 -6.57 5.52 2.32
CA LEU A 115 -6.77 4.08 2.09
C LEU A 115 -8.17 3.65 2.51
N ASN A 116 -8.73 2.65 1.82
CA ASN A 116 -9.92 1.96 2.30
C ASN A 116 -9.61 1.23 3.62
N ARG A 117 -10.33 1.55 4.69
CA ARG A 117 -10.13 1.01 6.04
C ARG A 117 -11.46 0.61 6.66
N ASN A 118 -11.42 -0.28 7.63
CA ASN A 118 -12.57 -0.58 8.49
C ASN A 118 -12.51 0.10 9.87
N ALA A 119 -11.64 1.11 10.04
CA ALA A 119 -11.60 1.94 11.25
C ALA A 119 -12.83 2.85 11.37
N VAL A 120 -13.37 3.33 10.25
CA VAL A 120 -14.69 3.97 10.17
C VAL A 120 -15.47 3.33 9.03
N ILE A 121 -16.70 2.92 9.33
CA ILE A 121 -17.65 2.41 8.36
C ILE A 121 -18.79 3.40 8.26
N LEU A 122 -19.20 3.68 7.03
CA LEU A 122 -20.30 4.57 6.73
C LEU A 122 -21.17 3.96 5.65
N ASP A 123 -22.45 3.84 5.94
CA ASP A 123 -23.49 3.39 5.01
C ASP A 123 -24.74 4.28 5.14
N ASP A 124 -25.81 3.93 4.44
CA ASP A 124 -27.06 4.71 4.46
C ASP A 124 -27.79 4.64 5.80
N ALA A 125 -27.48 3.65 6.65
CA ALA A 125 -28.11 3.46 7.95
C ALA A 125 -27.31 4.10 9.08
N ARG A 126 -25.98 4.07 9.03
CA ARG A 126 -25.13 4.47 10.17
C ARG A 126 -23.70 4.87 9.81
N VAL A 127 -23.09 5.55 10.77
CA VAL A 127 -21.64 5.77 10.87
C VAL A 127 -21.13 5.01 12.10
N GLU A 128 -20.07 4.22 11.95
CA GLU A 128 -19.47 3.42 13.01
C GLU A 128 -17.96 3.67 13.05
N ALA A 129 -17.43 4.11 14.20
CA ALA A 129 -15.99 4.22 14.44
C ALA A 129 -15.52 3.06 15.32
N ARG A 130 -14.41 2.42 14.94
CA ARG A 130 -13.81 1.28 15.61
C ARG A 130 -12.43 1.67 16.13
N PHE A 131 -12.21 1.51 17.43
CA PHE A 131 -11.01 2.02 18.10
C PHE A 131 -10.62 1.14 19.29
N GLY A 132 -9.39 1.32 19.76
CA GLY A 132 -8.86 0.63 20.92
C GLY A 132 -8.80 1.53 22.15
N ILE A 133 -9.14 1.00 23.32
CA ILE A 133 -8.88 1.66 24.62
C ILE A 133 -8.17 0.71 25.59
N GLY A 134 -7.17 1.22 26.30
CA GLY A 134 -6.52 0.51 27.38
C GLY A 134 -7.26 0.77 28.69
N LEU A 135 -7.97 -0.23 29.20
CA LEU A 135 -8.76 -0.06 30.42
C LEU A 135 -7.87 0.19 31.65
N PRO A 136 -8.23 1.14 32.52
CA PRO A 136 -7.32 1.63 33.55
C PRO A 136 -7.21 0.67 34.73
N ALA A 137 -5.98 0.46 35.20
CA ALA A 137 -5.69 -0.35 36.37
C ALA A 137 -4.42 0.10 37.11
N ALA A 138 -4.38 -0.10 38.42
CA ALA A 138 -3.17 -0.01 39.24
C ALA A 138 -2.63 -1.44 39.47
N GLY A 139 -1.54 -1.80 38.80
CA GLY A 139 -1.16 -3.21 38.68
C GLY A 139 -2.29 -3.97 37.98
N ARG A 140 -2.91 -4.94 38.66
CA ARG A 140 -4.08 -5.69 38.15
C ARG A 140 -5.40 -5.30 38.83
N THR A 141 -5.41 -4.20 39.58
CA THR A 141 -6.59 -3.73 40.31
C THR A 141 -7.31 -2.67 39.48
N ILE A 142 -8.59 -2.89 39.22
CA ILE A 142 -9.44 -1.99 38.42
C ILE A 142 -9.53 -0.60 39.07
N LEU A 143 -9.47 0.44 38.23
CA LEU A 143 -9.70 1.84 38.61
C LEU A 143 -11.01 2.33 37.99
N ALA A 144 -12.15 2.07 38.63
CA ALA A 144 -13.46 2.35 38.02
C ALA A 144 -13.70 3.85 37.80
N GLN A 145 -13.21 4.72 38.68
CA GLN A 145 -13.32 6.18 38.52
C GLN A 145 -12.63 6.67 37.23
N GLU A 146 -11.44 6.15 36.94
CA GLU A 146 -10.72 6.46 35.70
C GLU A 146 -11.46 5.92 34.48
N ALA A 147 -11.99 4.69 34.57
CA ALA A 147 -12.80 4.10 33.50
C ALA A 147 -14.07 4.91 33.24
N GLN A 148 -14.73 5.42 34.29
CA GLN A 148 -15.90 6.27 34.17
C GLN A 148 -15.59 7.57 33.43
N VAL A 149 -14.44 8.20 33.67
CA VAL A 149 -14.02 9.38 32.89
C VAL A 149 -13.84 9.01 31.41
N MET A 150 -13.20 7.89 31.11
CA MET A 150 -13.02 7.43 29.72
C MET A 150 -14.36 7.17 29.03
N PHE A 151 -15.27 6.42 29.67
CA PHE A 151 -16.56 6.01 29.08
C PHE A 151 -17.58 7.14 29.03
N PHE A 152 -17.66 7.98 30.06
CA PHE A 152 -18.75 8.96 30.22
C PHE A 152 -18.34 10.40 29.92
N GLN A 153 -17.07 10.68 29.63
CA GLN A 153 -16.60 12.02 29.24
C GLN A 153 -15.80 11.97 27.95
N GLU A 154 -14.73 11.15 27.89
CA GLU A 154 -13.87 11.12 26.71
C GLU A 154 -14.58 10.53 25.49
N ILE A 155 -15.13 9.31 25.56
CA ILE A 155 -15.81 8.66 24.43
C ILE A 155 -16.96 9.51 23.84
N PRO A 156 -17.87 10.10 24.65
CA PRO A 156 -18.86 11.07 24.15
C PRO A 156 -18.23 12.24 23.41
N ALA A 157 -17.17 12.84 23.93
CA ALA A 157 -16.48 13.95 23.27
C ALA A 157 -15.86 13.52 21.93
N LEU A 158 -15.26 12.32 21.87
CA LEU A 158 -14.74 11.74 20.64
C LEU A 158 -15.87 11.56 19.61
N ALA A 159 -16.97 10.92 20.01
CA ALA A 159 -18.12 10.68 19.14
C ALA A 159 -18.73 11.99 18.63
N SER A 160 -19.05 12.91 19.54
CA SER A 160 -19.64 14.21 19.22
C SER A 160 -18.76 15.02 18.27
N GLY A 161 -17.45 15.09 18.53
CA GLY A 161 -16.51 15.89 17.75
C GLY A 161 -16.05 15.26 16.44
N SER A 162 -16.51 14.05 16.09
CA SER A 162 -16.06 13.35 14.88
C SER A 162 -17.17 12.72 14.05
N LEU A 163 -18.28 12.27 14.64
CA LEU A 163 -19.31 11.46 13.95
C LEU A 163 -20.62 12.21 13.69
N PHE A 164 -20.68 13.51 13.97
CA PHE A 164 -21.84 14.36 13.73
C PHE A 164 -21.45 15.50 12.79
N PHE A 165 -22.05 15.54 11.60
CA PHE A 165 -21.70 16.50 10.56
C PHE A 165 -21.82 17.96 11.02
N ALA A 166 -22.83 18.27 11.85
CA ALA A 166 -23.04 19.61 12.41
C ALA A 166 -21.86 20.12 13.28
N ASN A 167 -21.02 19.21 13.78
CA ASN A 167 -19.86 19.54 14.61
C ASN A 167 -18.54 19.55 13.81
N LEU A 168 -18.60 19.31 12.49
CA LEU A 168 -17.45 19.29 11.60
C LEU A 168 -17.38 20.58 10.78
N ASP A 169 -16.18 20.90 10.32
CA ASP A 169 -15.99 21.93 9.30
C ASP A 169 -16.46 21.38 7.95
N ALA A 170 -17.65 21.81 7.53
CA ALA A 170 -18.29 21.37 6.29
C ALA A 170 -17.42 21.62 5.06
N GLU A 171 -16.68 22.74 5.01
CA GLU A 171 -15.80 23.05 3.89
C GLU A 171 -14.56 22.17 3.87
N ALA A 172 -13.98 21.87 5.05
CA ALA A 172 -12.87 20.94 5.14
C ALA A 172 -13.28 19.51 4.74
N VAL A 173 -14.46 19.04 5.18
CA VAL A 173 -15.03 17.75 4.78
C VAL A 173 -15.19 17.70 3.26
N ARG A 174 -15.85 18.72 2.69
CA ARG A 174 -16.11 18.81 1.25
C ARG A 174 -14.81 18.80 0.45
N ARG A 175 -13.84 19.64 0.82
CA ARG A 175 -12.52 19.71 0.17
C ARG A 175 -11.81 18.37 0.20
N HIS A 176 -11.86 17.64 1.32
CA HIS A 176 -11.23 16.33 1.43
C HIS A 176 -11.86 15.31 0.47
N VAL A 177 -13.20 15.22 0.47
CA VAL A 177 -13.94 14.28 -0.38
C VAL A 177 -13.71 14.58 -1.87
N GLU A 178 -13.84 15.84 -2.28
CA GLU A 178 -13.68 16.27 -3.67
C GLU A 178 -12.25 16.06 -4.18
N THR A 179 -11.24 16.34 -3.36
CA THR A 179 -9.82 16.15 -3.75
C THR A 179 -9.50 14.67 -3.98
N VAL A 180 -10.07 13.77 -3.17
CA VAL A 180 -9.86 12.32 -3.35
C VAL A 180 -10.63 11.78 -4.55
N GLU A 181 -11.84 12.27 -4.81
CA GLU A 181 -12.60 11.92 -6.02
C GLU A 181 -11.90 12.40 -7.29
N ASP A 182 -11.32 13.60 -7.28
CA ASP A 182 -10.55 14.12 -8.41
C ASP A 182 -9.32 13.25 -8.72
N GLN A 183 -8.61 12.80 -7.69
CA GLN A 183 -7.48 11.88 -7.85
C GLN A 183 -7.89 10.55 -8.47
N ASP A 184 -9.00 9.98 -8.01
CA ASP A 184 -9.52 8.73 -8.55
C ASP A 184 -9.95 8.86 -10.01
N ALA A 185 -10.60 9.97 -10.36
CA ALA A 185 -10.98 10.30 -11.74
C ALA A 185 -9.75 10.48 -12.65
N LEU A 186 -8.73 11.22 -12.18
CA LEU A 186 -7.47 11.39 -12.92
C LEU A 186 -6.80 10.03 -13.16
N ARG A 187 -6.67 9.21 -12.12
CA ARG A 187 -6.04 7.88 -12.20
C ARG A 187 -6.78 6.97 -13.18
N SER A 188 -8.11 6.96 -13.12
CA SER A 188 -8.97 6.16 -14.00
C SER A 188 -8.87 6.60 -15.47
N SER A 189 -8.56 7.86 -15.73
CA SER A 189 -8.39 8.39 -17.10
C SER A 189 -7.07 7.99 -17.77
N LEU A 190 -6.04 7.61 -17.00
CA LEU A 190 -4.68 7.40 -17.50
C LEU A 190 -4.61 6.36 -18.64
N LYS A 191 -5.23 5.19 -18.45
CA LYS A 191 -5.21 4.10 -19.44
C LYS A 191 -5.85 4.53 -20.77
N GLY A 192 -6.98 5.24 -20.71
CA GLY A 192 -7.65 5.78 -21.90
C GLY A 192 -6.85 6.87 -22.63
N LYS A 193 -5.90 7.51 -21.93
CA LYS A 193 -4.98 8.53 -22.47
C LYS A 193 -3.60 7.97 -22.83
N LYS A 194 -3.39 6.66 -22.70
CA LYS A 194 -2.09 5.99 -22.90
C LYS A 194 -0.98 6.60 -22.03
N LEU A 195 -1.32 6.93 -20.79
CA LEU A 195 -0.40 7.44 -19.78
C LEU A 195 -0.17 6.40 -18.69
N VAL A 196 1.06 6.37 -18.19
CA VAL A 196 1.46 5.58 -17.02
C VAL A 196 1.27 6.37 -15.73
N THR A 197 1.57 7.66 -15.78
CA THR A 197 1.44 8.57 -14.63
C THR A 197 1.19 9.99 -15.13
N PHE A 198 0.50 10.76 -14.29
CA PHE A 198 0.29 12.19 -14.43
C PHE A 198 0.70 12.89 -13.15
N LEU A 199 1.50 13.94 -13.29
CA LEU A 199 1.96 14.77 -12.17
C LEU A 199 1.57 16.22 -12.43
N ALA A 200 0.61 16.74 -11.67
CA ALA A 200 0.14 18.12 -11.84
C ALA A 200 1.27 19.15 -11.67
N ASN A 201 1.24 20.20 -12.47
CA ASN A 201 2.10 21.35 -12.27
C ASN A 201 1.89 21.94 -10.86
N SER A 202 2.95 22.51 -10.30
CA SER A 202 3.03 23.03 -8.93
C SER A 202 2.98 21.99 -7.81
N SER A 203 3.03 20.69 -8.13
CA SER A 203 3.15 19.63 -7.11
C SER A 203 4.47 19.75 -6.33
N ILE A 204 4.43 19.47 -5.03
CA ILE A 204 5.60 19.41 -4.14
C ILE A 204 5.96 17.95 -3.90
N LEU A 205 6.94 17.47 -4.68
CA LEU A 205 7.41 16.09 -4.61
C LEU A 205 8.34 15.79 -3.42
N PRO A 206 9.31 16.65 -3.04
CA PRO A 206 10.21 16.35 -1.93
C PRO A 206 9.47 16.33 -0.60
N ARG A 207 9.92 15.46 0.31
CA ARG A 207 9.35 15.32 1.66
C ARG A 207 10.20 16.07 2.67
N ALA A 208 9.63 16.39 3.83
CA ALA A 208 10.27 17.15 4.88
C ALA A 208 11.55 16.47 5.39
N SER A 209 11.56 15.13 5.49
CA SER A 209 12.79 14.36 5.76
C SER A 209 12.62 12.89 5.38
N GLY A 210 13.67 12.07 5.56
CA GLY A 210 13.60 10.62 5.36
C GLY A 210 12.70 9.86 6.35
N VAL A 211 12.23 10.52 7.42
CA VAL A 211 11.34 9.93 8.45
C VAL A 211 10.02 10.67 8.61
N ASP A 212 9.86 11.80 7.93
CA ASP A 212 8.65 12.62 7.93
C ASP A 212 8.15 12.76 6.50
N ASP A 213 7.09 12.01 6.19
CA ASP A 213 6.51 11.99 4.87
C ASP A 213 5.64 13.21 4.58
N ARG A 214 5.60 14.27 5.39
CA ARG A 214 4.94 15.55 5.01
C ARG A 214 5.73 16.26 3.89
N PRO A 215 5.11 17.17 3.10
CA PRO A 215 5.83 17.87 2.05
C PRO A 215 6.94 18.75 2.62
N LEU A 216 8.03 18.89 1.88
CA LEU A 216 9.04 19.91 2.18
C LEU A 216 8.38 21.30 2.13
N HIS A 217 8.79 22.19 3.05
CA HIS A 217 8.24 23.54 3.10
C HIS A 217 8.43 24.26 1.76
N THR A 218 7.38 24.95 1.30
CA THR A 218 7.34 25.57 -0.04
C THR A 218 8.39 26.66 -0.26
N ALA A 219 8.95 27.23 0.81
CA ALA A 219 10.06 28.18 0.71
C ALA A 219 11.37 27.53 0.21
N GLU A 220 11.51 26.21 0.35
CA GLU A 220 12.71 25.44 0.00
C GLU A 220 12.46 24.47 -1.16
N ALA A 221 11.21 24.13 -1.44
CA ALA A 221 10.85 23.17 -2.47
C ALA A 221 10.67 23.83 -3.85
N VAL A 222 11.28 23.23 -4.88
CA VAL A 222 11.00 23.58 -6.28
C VAL A 222 9.70 22.88 -6.71
N PRO A 223 8.64 23.62 -7.06
CA PRO A 223 7.41 23.01 -7.54
C PRO A 223 7.62 22.36 -8.91
N LEU A 224 6.95 21.23 -9.14
CA LEU A 224 7.01 20.54 -10.42
C LEU A 224 6.50 21.43 -11.55
N GLN A 225 7.26 21.50 -12.64
CA GLN A 225 6.80 22.12 -13.89
C GLN A 225 7.05 21.17 -15.05
N ALA A 226 5.98 20.81 -15.78
CA ALA A 226 6.08 19.95 -16.94
C ALA A 226 6.86 20.62 -18.08
N PRO A 227 7.73 19.88 -18.81
CA PRO A 227 8.28 20.37 -20.06
C PRO A 227 7.18 20.42 -21.13
N PRO A 228 7.17 21.43 -22.03
CA PRO A 228 6.08 21.65 -22.98
C PRO A 228 5.71 20.44 -23.84
N SER A 229 6.68 19.58 -24.18
CA SER A 229 6.47 18.40 -25.03
C SER A 229 5.76 17.23 -24.32
N LEU A 230 5.79 17.19 -22.98
CA LEU A 230 5.15 16.17 -22.16
C LEU A 230 4.03 16.74 -21.28
N GLU A 231 3.67 18.01 -21.49
CA GLU A 231 2.58 18.63 -20.77
C GLU A 231 1.24 18.19 -21.36
N VAL A 232 0.37 17.67 -20.51
CA VAL A 232 -0.98 17.24 -20.86
C VAL A 232 -1.99 17.93 -19.95
N GLU A 233 -3.23 18.06 -20.41
CA GLU A 233 -4.35 18.53 -19.62
C GLU A 233 -5.36 17.41 -19.39
N LEU A 234 -5.68 17.15 -18.13
CA LEU A 234 -6.69 16.18 -17.70
C LEU A 234 -7.84 16.89 -16.98
N GLN A 235 -9.02 16.28 -16.99
CA GLN A 235 -10.23 16.86 -16.41
C GLN A 235 -10.58 16.16 -15.10
N CYS A 236 -10.80 16.95 -14.05
CA CYS A 236 -11.33 16.50 -12.76
C CYS A 236 -12.80 16.90 -12.60
N PRO A 237 -13.64 16.07 -11.94
CA PRO A 237 -15.04 16.40 -11.72
C PRO A 237 -15.26 17.62 -10.81
N ASN A 238 -14.37 17.89 -9.85
CA ASN A 238 -14.55 18.98 -8.88
C ASN A 238 -13.61 20.16 -9.16
N ARG A 239 -12.29 19.92 -9.28
CA ARG A 239 -11.30 20.99 -9.55
C ARG A 239 -11.30 21.50 -10.99
N GLY A 240 -11.88 20.76 -11.94
CA GLY A 240 -11.84 21.09 -13.36
C GLY A 240 -10.54 20.68 -14.05
N ALA A 241 -10.12 21.44 -15.07
CA ALA A 241 -8.94 21.14 -15.87
C ALA A 241 -7.64 21.32 -15.08
N ILE A 242 -6.73 20.34 -15.17
CA ILE A 242 -5.40 20.37 -14.55
C ILE A 242 -4.34 20.03 -15.59
N ARG A 243 -3.33 20.90 -15.71
CA ARG A 243 -2.15 20.68 -16.54
C ARG A 243 -1.00 20.10 -15.73
N GLY A 244 -0.20 19.25 -16.36
CA GLY A 244 0.91 18.58 -15.68
C GLY A 244 1.73 17.70 -16.61
N LEU A 245 2.76 17.08 -16.03
CA LEU A 245 3.64 16.14 -16.71
C LEU A 245 2.90 14.82 -16.91
N GLY A 246 2.64 14.45 -18.16
CA GLY A 246 2.13 13.14 -18.54
C GLY A 246 3.25 12.24 -19.03
N ILE A 247 3.49 11.12 -18.34
CA ILE A 247 4.44 10.10 -18.80
C ILE A 247 3.67 9.07 -19.63
N PRO A 248 3.97 8.90 -20.92
CA PRO A 248 3.26 7.98 -21.80
C PRO A 248 3.59 6.51 -21.50
N GLU A 249 2.73 5.62 -21.99
CA GLU A 249 3.04 4.19 -22.12
C GLU A 249 4.29 3.96 -22.98
N GLY A 250 5.01 2.88 -22.69
CA GLY A 250 6.30 2.57 -23.28
C GLY A 250 7.43 2.51 -22.26
N VAL A 251 8.66 2.76 -22.70
CA VAL A 251 9.84 2.76 -21.85
C VAL A 251 10.30 4.20 -21.63
N THR A 252 10.19 4.69 -20.40
CA THR A 252 10.62 6.02 -19.98
C THR A 252 11.85 5.95 -19.09
N LEU A 253 12.85 6.76 -19.41
CA LEU A 253 14.08 6.90 -18.65
C LEU A 253 14.09 8.24 -17.89
N ILE A 254 14.39 8.20 -16.59
CA ILE A 254 14.62 9.38 -15.76
C ILE A 254 16.13 9.48 -15.49
N VAL A 255 16.78 10.49 -16.07
CA VAL A 255 18.23 10.72 -15.99
C VAL A 255 18.57 12.04 -15.31
N GLY A 256 19.86 12.32 -15.12
CA GLY A 256 20.36 13.57 -14.51
C GLY A 256 21.45 13.34 -13.46
N GLY A 257 22.08 14.42 -13.01
CA GLY A 257 23.14 14.39 -12.00
C GLY A 257 22.69 13.81 -10.65
N GLY A 258 23.65 13.40 -9.83
CA GLY A 258 23.38 13.03 -8.43
C GLY A 258 22.81 14.24 -7.67
N PHE A 259 21.75 14.03 -6.87
CA PHE A 259 21.03 15.07 -6.14
C PHE A 259 20.12 16.03 -6.95
N HIS A 260 19.86 15.78 -8.23
CA HIS A 260 18.95 16.62 -9.04
C HIS A 260 17.46 16.24 -8.94
N GLY A 261 17.09 15.28 -8.09
CA GLY A 261 15.67 14.92 -7.84
C GLY A 261 15.12 13.69 -8.58
N LYS A 262 15.96 12.86 -9.20
CA LYS A 262 15.54 11.62 -9.91
C LYS A 262 14.71 10.67 -9.04
N SER A 263 15.28 10.21 -7.92
CA SER A 263 14.59 9.30 -7.01
C SER A 263 13.40 9.97 -6.31
N THR A 264 13.41 11.30 -6.15
CA THR A 264 12.25 12.05 -5.64
C THR A 264 11.08 11.96 -6.62
N LEU A 265 11.34 12.16 -7.92
CA LEU A 265 10.34 11.99 -8.97
C LEU A 265 9.82 10.55 -9.01
N LEU A 266 10.70 9.54 -9.03
CA LEU A 266 10.30 8.14 -9.06
C LEU A 266 9.49 7.74 -7.81
N ARG A 267 9.87 8.21 -6.62
CA ARG A 267 9.10 7.96 -5.39
C ARG A 267 7.72 8.60 -5.42
N ALA A 268 7.57 9.77 -6.03
CA ALA A 268 6.25 10.38 -6.22
C ALA A 268 5.38 9.55 -7.16
N ILE A 269 5.96 9.04 -8.26
CA ILE A 269 5.28 8.11 -9.19
C ILE A 269 4.90 6.81 -8.47
N GLU A 270 5.81 6.24 -7.67
CA GLU A 270 5.58 5.05 -6.87
C GLU A 270 4.38 5.22 -5.91
N ARG A 271 4.29 6.37 -5.25
CA ARG A 271 3.21 6.71 -4.31
C ARG A 271 1.91 7.12 -5.00
N GLY A 272 1.96 7.57 -6.26
CA GLY A 272 0.78 7.97 -7.05
C GLY A 272 -0.26 6.86 -7.29
N VAL A 273 0.08 5.62 -6.95
CA VAL A 273 -0.87 4.49 -6.89
C VAL A 273 -1.92 4.66 -5.78
N TYR A 274 -1.65 5.51 -4.79
CA TYR A 274 -2.57 5.89 -3.73
C TYR A 274 -3.09 7.32 -3.92
N ASN A 275 -4.26 7.57 -3.35
CA ASN A 275 -4.74 8.93 -3.13
C ASN A 275 -4.00 9.52 -1.92
N HIS A 276 -3.79 10.83 -1.92
CA HIS A 276 -3.20 11.60 -0.83
C HIS A 276 -4.17 12.65 -0.31
N ILE A 277 -3.98 13.05 0.95
CA ILE A 277 -4.77 14.12 1.55
C ILE A 277 -4.55 15.48 0.87
N PRO A 278 -5.56 16.38 0.91
CA PRO A 278 -5.36 17.77 0.48
C PRO A 278 -4.17 18.42 1.21
N GLY A 279 -3.30 19.12 0.47
CA GLY A 279 -2.11 19.77 1.01
C GLY A 279 -0.89 18.86 1.20
N ASP A 280 -0.93 17.61 0.70
CA ASP A 280 0.21 16.70 0.70
C ASP A 280 1.35 17.14 -0.24
N GLY A 281 1.03 17.93 -1.26
CA GLY A 281 1.91 18.27 -2.38
C GLY A 281 1.86 17.25 -3.52
N ARG A 282 1.41 16.02 -3.27
CA ARG A 282 1.27 14.94 -4.27
C ARG A 282 -0.20 14.54 -4.51
N GLU A 283 -1.17 15.31 -4.00
CA GLU A 283 -2.59 15.01 -4.16
C GLU A 283 -3.12 15.13 -5.60
N TYR A 284 -2.28 15.50 -6.58
CA TYR A 284 -2.59 15.38 -8.01
C TYR A 284 -1.44 14.73 -8.78
N VAL A 285 -0.68 13.88 -8.09
CA VAL A 285 0.30 12.96 -8.65
C VAL A 285 -0.33 11.57 -8.62
N VAL A 286 -0.73 11.08 -9.79
CA VAL A 286 -1.42 9.80 -9.92
C VAL A 286 -0.66 8.87 -10.87
N SER A 287 -0.64 7.60 -10.53
CA SER A 287 -0.03 6.55 -11.34
C SER A 287 -1.02 5.43 -11.53
N ARG A 288 -0.88 4.67 -12.61
CA ARG A 288 -1.72 3.50 -12.85
C ARG A 288 -1.74 2.57 -11.61
N PRO A 289 -2.91 2.04 -11.23
CA PRO A 289 -3.05 1.25 -10.00
C PRO A 289 -2.22 -0.06 -10.02
N ASP A 290 -1.91 -0.55 -11.22
CA ASP A 290 -1.08 -1.74 -11.49
C ASP A 290 0.42 -1.43 -11.65
N ALA A 291 0.88 -0.25 -11.24
CA ALA A 291 2.30 0.06 -11.18
C ALA A 291 3.00 -0.60 -9.99
N LEU A 292 3.99 -1.43 -10.31
CA LEU A 292 4.80 -2.18 -9.35
C LEU A 292 6.25 -1.69 -9.36
N LYS A 293 6.77 -1.34 -8.19
CA LYS A 293 8.21 -1.11 -8.03
C LYS A 293 8.95 -2.43 -7.81
N VAL A 294 9.99 -2.65 -8.60
CA VAL A 294 10.84 -3.85 -8.52
C VAL A 294 12.29 -3.46 -8.24
N ARG A 295 12.94 -4.19 -7.34
CA ARG A 295 14.33 -4.01 -6.94
C ARG A 295 15.02 -5.36 -6.73
N ALA A 296 16.33 -5.35 -6.52
CA ALA A 296 17.06 -6.55 -6.11
C ALA A 296 16.81 -6.89 -4.63
N GLU A 297 16.69 -8.18 -4.33
CA GLU A 297 16.37 -8.72 -3.01
C GLU A 297 17.24 -9.94 -2.70
N GLU A 298 18.50 -9.69 -2.35
CA GLU A 298 19.43 -10.76 -2.03
C GLU A 298 18.96 -11.56 -0.80
N GLY A 299 18.98 -12.89 -0.92
CA GLY A 299 18.63 -13.83 0.15
C GLY A 299 17.15 -14.20 0.28
N ARG A 300 16.25 -13.64 -0.54
CA ARG A 300 14.84 -14.05 -0.53
C ARG A 300 14.65 -15.46 -1.11
N SER A 301 13.56 -16.11 -0.71
CA SER A 301 13.10 -17.34 -1.38
C SER A 301 12.42 -17.02 -2.72
N VAL A 302 12.48 -17.99 -3.62
CA VAL A 302 11.74 -18.05 -4.88
C VAL A 302 11.21 -19.46 -5.03
N CYS A 303 9.95 -19.62 -5.45
CA CYS A 303 9.30 -20.93 -5.58
C CYS A 303 8.64 -21.06 -6.96
N GLN A 304 9.17 -21.98 -7.78
CA GLN A 304 8.66 -22.41 -9.07
C GLN A 304 8.38 -21.26 -10.07
N VAL A 305 9.27 -20.28 -10.17
CA VAL A 305 9.11 -19.16 -11.12
C VAL A 305 9.85 -19.44 -12.43
N ASP A 306 9.20 -19.23 -13.56
CA ASP A 306 9.89 -19.22 -14.86
C ASP A 306 10.65 -17.90 -15.03
N ILE A 307 11.98 -17.96 -14.93
CA ILE A 307 12.88 -16.81 -15.06
C ILE A 307 13.71 -16.86 -16.35
N ARG A 308 13.40 -17.77 -17.28
CA ARG A 308 14.09 -17.89 -18.57
C ARG A 308 14.20 -16.60 -19.38
N PRO A 309 13.25 -15.65 -19.34
CA PRO A 309 13.41 -14.37 -20.02
C PRO A 309 14.72 -13.67 -19.65
N PHE A 310 15.18 -13.81 -18.41
CA PHE A 310 16.37 -13.13 -17.93
C PHE A 310 17.53 -14.06 -17.63
N ILE A 311 17.27 -15.31 -17.25
CA ILE A 311 18.29 -16.24 -16.75
C ILE A 311 18.25 -17.52 -17.58
N GLY A 312 19.27 -17.70 -18.40
CA GLY A 312 19.52 -18.91 -19.16
C GLY A 312 19.98 -20.08 -18.27
N PRO A 313 20.47 -21.18 -18.88
CA PRO A 313 20.90 -22.36 -18.14
C PRO A 313 21.96 -22.02 -17.08
N LEU A 314 21.69 -22.38 -15.83
CA LEU A 314 22.59 -22.13 -14.71
C LEU A 314 23.63 -23.25 -14.56
N PRO A 315 24.80 -22.95 -13.98
CA PRO A 315 25.74 -23.98 -13.53
C PRO A 315 25.05 -24.99 -12.62
N GLN A 316 25.49 -26.26 -12.64
CA GLN A 316 24.89 -27.38 -11.91
C GLN A 316 23.51 -27.82 -12.41
N GLY A 317 23.04 -27.33 -13.57
CA GLY A 317 21.83 -27.83 -14.22
C GLY A 317 20.53 -27.43 -13.51
N LYS A 318 20.53 -26.35 -12.73
CA LYS A 318 19.29 -25.82 -12.14
C LYS A 318 18.32 -25.37 -13.23
N ASP A 319 17.08 -25.82 -13.13
CA ASP A 319 16.03 -25.50 -14.09
C ASP A 319 15.50 -24.07 -13.88
N THR A 320 15.58 -23.24 -14.93
CA THR A 320 15.08 -21.87 -14.92
C THR A 320 13.63 -21.74 -15.37
N ARG A 321 12.99 -22.83 -15.83
CA ARG A 321 11.55 -22.89 -16.13
C ARG A 321 10.68 -22.91 -14.87
N CYS A 322 11.23 -23.46 -13.80
CA CYS A 322 10.56 -23.65 -12.51
C CYS A 322 11.54 -23.34 -11.38
N PHE A 323 12.22 -22.20 -11.50
CA PHE A 323 13.32 -21.82 -10.61
C PHE A 323 12.85 -21.74 -9.16
N SER A 324 13.58 -22.43 -8.29
CA SER A 324 13.33 -22.44 -6.86
C SER A 324 14.63 -22.32 -6.08
N THR A 325 14.64 -21.48 -5.05
CA THR A 325 15.79 -21.30 -4.16
C THR A 325 15.36 -20.68 -2.83
N GLU A 326 16.10 -20.98 -1.76
CA GLU A 326 15.96 -20.31 -0.45
C GLU A 326 16.88 -19.08 -0.33
N ASN A 327 17.79 -18.87 -1.27
CA ASN A 327 18.83 -17.85 -1.20
C ASN A 327 19.11 -17.29 -2.59
N ALA A 328 18.18 -16.50 -3.12
CA ALA A 328 18.33 -15.87 -4.43
C ALA A 328 19.45 -14.82 -4.41
N SER A 329 20.23 -14.74 -5.50
CA SER A 329 21.15 -13.63 -5.74
C SER A 329 20.39 -12.35 -6.12
N GLY A 330 21.06 -11.20 -6.15
CA GLY A 330 20.46 -9.94 -6.59
C GLY A 330 19.80 -10.00 -7.98
N SER A 331 20.45 -10.61 -8.98
CA SER A 331 19.90 -10.72 -10.34
C SER A 331 18.74 -11.71 -10.45
N THR A 332 18.85 -12.87 -9.80
CA THR A 332 17.79 -13.91 -9.83
C THR A 332 16.56 -13.49 -9.04
N SER A 333 16.73 -12.78 -7.92
CA SER A 333 15.62 -12.20 -7.14
C SER A 333 14.91 -11.10 -7.92
N GLN A 334 15.64 -10.22 -8.61
CA GLN A 334 15.05 -9.16 -9.42
C GLN A 334 14.31 -9.73 -10.65
N ALA A 335 14.90 -10.73 -11.33
CA ALA A 335 14.23 -11.45 -12.41
C ALA A 335 12.93 -12.11 -11.92
N ALA A 336 12.97 -12.81 -10.79
CA ALA A 336 11.79 -13.42 -10.18
C ALA A 336 10.74 -12.36 -9.83
N GLY A 337 11.14 -11.25 -9.20
CA GLY A 337 10.23 -10.15 -8.83
C GLY A 337 9.50 -9.53 -10.03
N ILE A 338 10.17 -9.40 -11.18
CA ILE A 338 9.51 -8.96 -12.43
C ILE A 338 8.48 -10.00 -12.88
N MET A 339 8.88 -11.26 -13.02
CA MET A 339 7.98 -12.32 -13.52
C MET A 339 6.77 -12.56 -12.60
N GLU A 340 6.99 -12.49 -11.28
CA GLU A 340 5.94 -12.54 -10.25
C GLU A 340 4.99 -11.35 -10.35
N GLY A 341 5.51 -10.15 -10.62
CA GLY A 341 4.71 -8.95 -10.85
C GLY A 341 3.83 -9.08 -12.08
N ILE A 342 4.37 -9.59 -13.18
CA ILE A 342 3.63 -9.83 -14.42
C ILE A 342 2.50 -10.84 -14.18
N GLU A 343 2.79 -11.95 -13.50
CA GLU A 343 1.77 -12.94 -13.11
C GLU A 343 0.67 -12.32 -12.25
N ALA A 344 1.03 -11.44 -11.32
CA ALA A 344 0.07 -10.73 -10.46
C ALA A 344 -0.71 -9.61 -11.20
N GLY A 345 -0.38 -9.33 -12.46
CA GLY A 345 -1.09 -8.35 -13.30
C GLY A 345 -0.48 -6.96 -13.34
N ALA A 346 0.80 -6.80 -13.02
CA ALA A 346 1.48 -5.52 -13.20
C ALA A 346 1.59 -5.16 -14.69
N GLU A 347 1.06 -4.00 -15.08
CA GLU A 347 1.19 -3.45 -16.44
C GLU A 347 2.19 -2.28 -16.51
N VAL A 348 2.76 -1.88 -15.37
CA VAL A 348 3.82 -0.86 -15.28
C VAL A 348 4.88 -1.29 -14.27
N LEU A 349 6.14 -1.25 -14.67
CA LEU A 349 7.29 -1.49 -13.80
C LEU A 349 8.00 -0.18 -13.45
N LEU A 350 8.29 0.02 -12.17
CA LEU A 350 9.09 1.15 -11.66
C LEU A 350 10.42 0.60 -11.13
N MET A 351 11.53 1.18 -11.58
CA MET A 351 12.86 0.68 -11.23
C MET A 351 13.83 1.83 -10.97
N ASP A 352 14.72 1.64 -10.01
CA ASP A 352 15.82 2.57 -9.69
C ASP A 352 17.15 1.81 -9.79
N GLU A 353 18.10 2.35 -10.57
CA GLU A 353 19.45 1.79 -10.73
C GLU A 353 20.13 1.57 -9.38
N ASP A 354 19.95 2.50 -8.43
CA ASP A 354 20.59 2.46 -7.10
C ASP A 354 20.11 1.28 -6.23
N THR A 355 18.99 0.65 -6.58
CA THR A 355 18.42 -0.50 -5.85
C THR A 355 18.32 -1.76 -6.69
N SER A 356 18.88 -1.73 -7.90
CA SER A 356 18.87 -2.84 -8.85
C SER A 356 20.20 -3.58 -8.85
N ALA A 357 20.21 -4.84 -9.31
CA ALA A 357 21.44 -5.58 -9.49
C ALA A 357 22.13 -5.10 -10.79
N THR A 358 23.34 -4.56 -10.70
CA THR A 358 24.04 -3.96 -11.87
C THR A 358 24.20 -4.95 -13.02
N ASN A 359 24.58 -6.20 -12.72
CA ASN A 359 24.73 -7.27 -13.70
C ASN A 359 23.40 -7.70 -14.34
N PHE A 360 22.26 -7.39 -13.71
CA PHE A 360 20.94 -7.56 -14.29
C PHE A 360 20.57 -6.39 -15.19
N MET A 361 20.96 -5.16 -14.84
CA MET A 361 20.54 -3.96 -15.57
C MET A 361 21.28 -3.79 -16.90
N ILE A 362 22.58 -4.03 -16.92
CA ILE A 362 23.44 -3.74 -18.08
C ILE A 362 24.47 -4.83 -18.32
N ARG A 363 24.91 -4.91 -19.57
CA ARG A 363 26.11 -5.63 -19.96
C ARG A 363 26.75 -4.90 -21.11
N ASP A 364 27.91 -4.28 -20.87
CA ASP A 364 28.57 -3.45 -21.86
C ASP A 364 29.27 -4.29 -22.95
N HIS A 365 29.68 -3.62 -24.03
CA HIS A 365 30.37 -4.25 -25.15
C HIS A 365 31.69 -4.93 -24.73
N ARG A 366 32.43 -4.37 -23.77
CA ARG A 366 33.74 -4.90 -23.33
C ARG A 366 33.57 -6.22 -22.59
N MET A 367 32.57 -6.32 -21.72
CA MET A 367 32.22 -7.55 -21.01
C MET A 367 31.68 -8.62 -21.94
N GLN A 368 30.99 -8.25 -23.02
CA GLN A 368 30.61 -9.19 -24.08
C GLN A 368 31.83 -9.75 -24.85
N GLN A 369 32.90 -8.97 -25.01
CA GLN A 369 34.15 -9.45 -25.62
C GLN A 369 34.94 -10.35 -24.68
N LEU A 370 34.99 -10.02 -23.38
CA LEU A 370 35.76 -10.78 -22.39
C LEU A 370 35.09 -12.11 -22.03
N VAL A 371 33.77 -12.10 -21.81
CA VAL A 371 33.01 -13.27 -21.38
C VAL A 371 32.03 -13.64 -22.49
N ALA A 372 32.21 -14.83 -23.08
CA ALA A 372 31.30 -15.31 -24.12
C ALA A 372 29.87 -15.49 -23.58
N LYS A 373 28.84 -15.32 -24.41
CA LYS A 373 27.42 -15.40 -23.99
C LYS A 373 27.09 -16.77 -23.38
N GLU A 374 27.72 -17.83 -23.85
CA GLU A 374 27.53 -19.20 -23.37
C GLU A 374 27.99 -19.39 -21.91
N LYS A 375 28.83 -18.48 -21.41
CA LYS A 375 29.33 -18.45 -20.02
C LYS A 375 28.66 -17.37 -19.16
N GLU A 376 27.78 -16.56 -19.73
CA GLU A 376 27.01 -15.52 -19.03
C GLU A 376 25.52 -15.86 -19.12
N PRO A 377 24.95 -16.53 -18.09
CA PRO A 377 23.57 -16.95 -18.11
C PRO A 377 22.59 -15.77 -18.06
N ILE A 378 23.03 -14.58 -17.62
CA ILE A 378 22.16 -13.42 -17.49
C ILE A 378 21.97 -12.75 -18.85
N THR A 379 20.71 -12.50 -19.20
CA THR A 379 20.30 -11.59 -20.27
C THR A 379 19.88 -10.29 -19.60
N PRO A 380 20.58 -9.17 -19.86
CA PRO A 380 20.34 -7.93 -19.12
C PRO A 380 18.96 -7.36 -19.44
N PHE A 381 18.37 -6.63 -18.48
CA PHE A 381 17.07 -5.98 -18.62
C PHE A 381 17.03 -5.02 -19.81
N LEU A 382 18.15 -4.34 -20.10
CA LEU A 382 18.36 -3.54 -21.31
C LEU A 382 17.91 -4.26 -22.60
N ASP A 383 18.18 -5.57 -22.70
CA ASP A 383 17.84 -6.38 -23.87
C ASP A 383 16.38 -6.86 -23.89
N LYS A 384 15.69 -6.79 -22.76
CA LYS A 384 14.32 -7.30 -22.60
C LYS A 384 13.27 -6.21 -22.45
N VAL A 385 13.63 -5.02 -21.98
CA VAL A 385 12.69 -3.93 -21.66
C VAL A 385 11.82 -3.53 -22.85
N ARG A 386 12.39 -3.51 -24.06
CA ARG A 386 11.62 -3.20 -25.29
C ARG A 386 10.64 -4.32 -25.65
N LEU A 387 11.09 -5.56 -25.56
CA LEU A 387 10.28 -6.75 -25.84
C LEU A 387 9.12 -6.87 -24.84
N LEU A 388 9.37 -6.53 -23.58
CA LEU A 388 8.35 -6.50 -22.54
C LEU A 388 7.18 -5.58 -22.90
N TYR A 389 7.47 -4.37 -23.41
CA TYR A 389 6.43 -3.46 -23.88
C TYR A 389 5.76 -3.95 -25.17
N GLN A 390 6.54 -4.44 -26.15
CA GLN A 390 6.01 -4.86 -27.45
C GLN A 390 5.11 -6.11 -27.36
N ASP A 391 5.51 -7.09 -26.55
CA ASP A 391 4.83 -8.38 -26.48
C ASP A 391 3.70 -8.39 -25.45
N HIS A 392 3.85 -7.65 -24.34
CA HIS A 392 2.91 -7.68 -23.22
C HIS A 392 2.24 -6.34 -22.90
N GLY A 393 2.60 -5.25 -23.60
CA GLY A 393 2.07 -3.91 -23.32
C GLY A 393 2.55 -3.31 -22.00
N ILE A 394 3.54 -3.93 -21.35
CA ILE A 394 3.98 -3.55 -20.01
C ILE A 394 4.98 -2.40 -20.13
N SER A 395 4.60 -1.25 -19.56
CA SER A 395 5.42 -0.04 -19.59
C SER A 395 6.48 -0.07 -18.49
N THR A 396 7.57 0.68 -18.65
CA THR A 396 8.63 0.78 -17.65
C THR A 396 9.04 2.23 -17.43
N VAL A 397 9.11 2.66 -16.17
CA VAL A 397 9.74 3.91 -15.77
C VAL A 397 11.00 3.58 -14.97
N LEU A 398 12.15 3.95 -15.51
CA LEU A 398 13.45 3.56 -14.99
C LEU A 398 14.29 4.80 -14.65
N VAL A 399 14.77 4.92 -13.42
CA VAL A 399 15.80 5.90 -13.06
C VAL A 399 17.18 5.33 -13.39
N MET A 400 17.97 6.07 -14.16
CA MET A 400 19.37 5.74 -14.48
C MET A 400 20.27 6.97 -14.31
N GLY A 401 21.52 6.74 -13.91
CA GLY A 401 22.61 7.71 -13.90
C GLY A 401 23.93 7.16 -14.45
N GLY A 402 24.09 5.82 -14.55
CA GLY A 402 25.36 5.19 -14.86
C GLY A 402 25.56 4.71 -16.30
N SER A 403 24.50 4.49 -17.08
CA SER A 403 24.61 3.93 -18.44
C SER A 403 23.71 4.62 -19.48
N GLY A 404 24.32 4.95 -20.63
CA GLY A 404 23.64 5.50 -21.80
C GLY A 404 23.13 4.45 -22.78
N ASP A 405 23.40 3.15 -22.57
CA ASP A 405 23.02 2.09 -23.51
C ASP A 405 21.49 1.98 -23.68
N TYR A 406 20.73 2.41 -22.67
CA TYR A 406 19.28 2.45 -22.72
C TYR A 406 18.71 3.42 -23.77
N PHE A 407 19.48 4.42 -24.22
CA PHE A 407 18.99 5.40 -25.19
C PHE A 407 18.54 4.78 -26.52
N GLU A 408 19.01 3.57 -26.85
CA GLU A 408 18.61 2.83 -28.05
C GLU A 408 17.22 2.17 -27.96
N VAL A 409 16.70 1.95 -26.75
CA VAL A 409 15.51 1.12 -26.51
C VAL A 409 14.35 1.88 -25.84
N VAL A 410 14.55 3.14 -25.48
CA VAL A 410 13.59 3.98 -24.75
C VAL A 410 12.74 4.85 -25.68
N ASP A 411 11.49 5.08 -25.28
CA ASP A 411 10.55 5.95 -25.99
C ASP A 411 10.71 7.41 -25.55
N THR A 412 10.88 7.64 -24.25
CA THR A 412 10.94 8.96 -23.61
C THR A 412 12.14 9.06 -22.67
N VAL A 413 12.84 10.19 -22.67
CA VAL A 413 13.94 10.47 -21.72
C VAL A 413 13.70 11.82 -21.04
N ILE A 414 13.50 11.76 -19.72
CA ILE A 414 13.31 12.92 -18.86
C ILE A 414 14.60 13.14 -18.07
N MET A 415 15.27 14.27 -18.27
CA MET A 415 16.40 14.68 -17.45
C MET A 415 15.92 15.56 -16.31
N MET A 416 16.21 15.15 -15.08
CA MET A 416 16.08 15.99 -13.90
C MET A 416 17.31 16.90 -13.81
N ASP A 417 17.06 18.20 -13.87
CA ASP A 417 18.09 19.24 -13.79
C ASP A 417 17.65 20.32 -12.80
N GLU A 418 18.39 20.49 -11.71
CA GLU A 418 18.03 21.39 -10.61
C GLU A 418 16.56 21.22 -10.17
N PHE A 419 16.13 19.96 -10.01
CA PHE A 419 14.77 19.56 -9.61
C PHE A 419 13.67 19.84 -10.65
N VAL A 420 14.01 20.29 -11.86
CA VAL A 420 13.08 20.53 -12.97
C VAL A 420 13.18 19.42 -14.01
N PRO A 421 12.07 18.78 -14.42
CA PRO A 421 12.09 17.78 -15.48
C PRO A 421 12.20 18.43 -16.87
N ARG A 422 13.12 17.92 -17.69
CA ARG A 422 13.30 18.33 -19.09
C ARG A 422 13.17 17.14 -20.00
N ASP A 423 12.40 17.26 -21.07
CA ASP A 423 12.40 16.25 -22.12
C ASP A 423 13.66 16.37 -22.97
N VAL A 424 14.51 15.34 -22.91
CA VAL A 424 15.77 15.24 -23.66
C VAL A 424 15.76 14.07 -24.64
N THR A 425 14.58 13.55 -24.98
CA THR A 425 14.40 12.37 -25.83
C THR A 425 15.13 12.49 -27.16
N SER A 426 14.98 13.63 -27.86
CA SER A 426 15.64 13.86 -29.15
C SER A 426 17.17 13.86 -29.03
N ARG A 427 17.70 14.46 -27.95
CA ARG A 427 19.14 14.51 -27.69
C ARG A 427 19.70 13.13 -27.33
N ALA A 428 18.99 12.35 -26.51
CA ALA A 428 19.37 10.99 -26.19
C ALA A 428 19.46 10.10 -27.44
N ARG A 429 18.47 10.21 -28.35
CA ARG A 429 18.48 9.49 -29.64
C ARG A 429 19.63 9.90 -30.55
N GLU A 430 20.01 11.17 -30.56
CA GLU A 430 21.18 11.65 -31.31
C GLU A 430 22.48 11.02 -30.77
N ILE A 431 22.68 11.05 -29.45
CA ILE A 431 23.85 10.47 -28.79
C ILE A 431 23.96 8.97 -29.10
N ALA A 432 22.84 8.24 -29.01
CA ALA A 432 22.78 6.81 -29.34
C ALA A 432 23.25 6.52 -30.78
N ARG A 433 22.92 7.39 -31.74
CA ARG A 433 23.35 7.21 -33.15
C ARG A 433 24.84 7.51 -33.35
N THR A 434 25.39 8.51 -32.66
CA THR A 434 26.78 8.94 -32.85
C THR A 434 27.81 8.14 -32.06
N GLY A 435 27.39 7.54 -30.94
CA GLY A 435 28.26 6.84 -29.99
C GLY A 435 28.03 5.34 -29.90
N ALA A 436 27.25 4.74 -30.82
CA ALA A 436 26.91 3.32 -30.78
C ALA A 436 28.18 2.44 -30.81
N LEU A 437 28.44 1.75 -29.69
CA LEU A 437 29.34 0.61 -29.69
C LEU A 437 28.58 -0.59 -30.27
N PRO A 438 29.23 -1.50 -31.02
CA PRO A 438 28.58 -2.66 -31.62
C PRO A 438 28.27 -3.73 -30.56
N ARG A 439 27.37 -3.40 -29.62
CA ARG A 439 26.85 -4.33 -28.61
C ARG A 439 25.94 -5.34 -29.29
N ARG A 440 26.07 -6.61 -28.92
CA ARG A 440 25.17 -7.67 -29.40
C ARG A 440 23.91 -7.65 -28.55
N ARG A 441 22.74 -7.65 -29.18
CA ARG A 441 21.46 -7.81 -28.47
C ARG A 441 21.32 -9.27 -28.04
N GLU A 442 21.04 -9.47 -26.76
CA GLU A 442 20.96 -10.81 -26.16
C GLU A 442 19.51 -11.23 -25.84
N GLY A 443 18.53 -10.35 -26.10
CA GLY A 443 17.13 -10.53 -25.71
C GLY A 443 16.36 -11.56 -26.54
N GLY A 444 16.90 -11.99 -27.68
CA GLY A 444 16.17 -12.80 -28.66
C GLY A 444 15.02 -12.02 -29.32
N ASP A 445 14.08 -12.75 -29.92
CA ASP A 445 12.99 -12.18 -30.74
C ASP A 445 11.70 -11.93 -29.95
N SER A 446 11.58 -12.44 -28.73
CA SER A 446 10.41 -12.24 -27.86
C SER A 446 10.79 -12.19 -26.38
N PHE A 447 9.95 -11.58 -25.56
CA PHE A 447 10.11 -11.54 -24.11
C PHE A 447 10.01 -12.95 -23.50
N GLY A 448 8.99 -13.71 -23.91
CA GLY A 448 8.62 -15.01 -23.34
C GLY A 448 7.20 -15.00 -22.76
N THR A 449 6.83 -16.05 -22.05
CA THR A 449 5.50 -16.21 -21.43
C THR A 449 5.50 -15.78 -19.96
N ALA A 450 4.40 -15.19 -19.49
CA ALA A 450 4.18 -14.93 -18.08
C ALA A 450 3.90 -16.24 -17.31
N PRO A 451 4.32 -16.35 -16.04
CA PRO A 451 3.94 -17.47 -15.19
C PRO A 451 2.45 -17.42 -14.86
N ASN A 452 1.88 -18.60 -14.59
CA ASN A 452 0.51 -18.77 -14.11
C ASN A 452 0.49 -19.91 -13.07
N ARG A 453 1.06 -19.64 -11.90
CA ARG A 453 1.29 -20.64 -10.85
C ARG A 453 0.05 -20.87 -10.00
N HIS A 454 -0.08 -22.09 -9.52
CA HIS A 454 -1.17 -22.54 -8.65
C HIS A 454 -0.63 -22.80 -7.24
N PRO A 455 -1.01 -21.99 -6.24
CA PRO A 455 -0.56 -22.22 -4.86
C PRO A 455 -1.16 -23.48 -4.25
N ASP A 456 -0.34 -24.23 -3.50
CA ASP A 456 -0.82 -25.31 -2.63
C ASP A 456 -1.48 -24.70 -1.38
N PRO A 457 -2.80 -24.86 -1.18
CA PRO A 457 -3.51 -24.32 -0.01
C PRO A 457 -2.93 -24.83 1.32
N ALA A 458 -2.38 -26.05 1.35
CA ALA A 458 -1.79 -26.62 2.54
C ALA A 458 -0.48 -25.93 2.94
N SER A 459 0.19 -25.25 2.00
CA SER A 459 1.39 -24.44 2.26
C SER A 459 1.06 -23.02 2.74
N LEU A 460 -0.16 -22.54 2.50
CA LEU A 460 -0.66 -21.20 2.86
C LEU A 460 -1.60 -21.21 4.07
N SER A 461 -1.40 -22.19 4.95
CA SER A 461 -2.14 -22.32 6.20
C SER A 461 -1.24 -21.99 7.39
N PRO A 462 -1.53 -20.95 8.20
CA PRO A 462 -0.64 -20.52 9.29
C PRO A 462 -0.61 -21.49 10.50
N GLY A 463 -1.27 -22.65 10.42
CA GLY A 463 -1.23 -23.68 11.45
C GLY A 463 -1.85 -25.01 11.01
N LYS A 464 -1.61 -26.06 11.80
CA LYS A 464 -2.24 -27.39 11.66
C LYS A 464 -3.44 -27.49 12.63
N GLY A 465 -4.66 -27.55 12.10
CA GLY A 465 -5.89 -27.82 12.88
C GLY A 465 -6.64 -26.58 13.42
N ARG A 466 -7.34 -26.74 14.55
CA ARG A 466 -8.28 -25.75 15.15
C ARG A 466 -7.66 -24.68 16.07
N ARG A 467 -6.34 -24.65 16.27
CA ARG A 467 -5.70 -23.62 17.13
C ARG A 467 -5.68 -22.26 16.42
N GLU A 468 -5.95 -21.19 17.16
CA GLU A 468 -5.78 -19.83 16.64
C GLU A 468 -4.36 -19.65 16.11
N THR A 469 -4.30 -19.19 14.87
CA THR A 469 -3.07 -19.03 14.12
C THR A 469 -2.64 -17.58 14.22
N VAL A 470 -1.37 -17.35 14.59
CA VAL A 470 -0.81 -16.01 14.73
C VAL A 470 -0.64 -15.43 13.34
N VAL A 471 -1.46 -14.43 13.01
CA VAL A 471 -1.30 -13.58 11.83
C VAL A 471 -1.18 -12.16 12.35
N GLU A 472 0.05 -11.63 12.36
CA GLU A 472 0.38 -10.36 13.00
C GLU A 472 1.32 -9.55 12.11
N ALA A 473 1.06 -8.26 12.00
CA ALA A 473 1.95 -7.33 11.30
C ALA A 473 2.91 -6.66 12.30
N LYS A 474 4.19 -6.60 11.94
CA LYS A 474 5.18 -5.76 12.64
C LYS A 474 5.52 -4.58 11.72
N GLY A 475 4.73 -3.51 11.84
CA GLY A 475 4.79 -2.37 10.92
C GLY A 475 4.44 -2.77 9.49
N THR A 476 5.11 -2.15 8.51
CA THR A 476 4.98 -2.47 7.08
C THR A 476 5.98 -3.51 6.59
N ARG A 477 6.94 -3.90 7.44
CA ARG A 477 8.17 -4.61 7.06
C ARG A 477 8.12 -6.11 7.27
N THR A 478 7.24 -6.59 8.13
CA THR A 478 7.23 -8.01 8.50
C THR A 478 5.81 -8.48 8.77
N LEU A 479 5.48 -9.63 8.19
CA LEU A 479 4.26 -10.38 8.46
C LEU A 479 4.64 -11.67 9.21
N GLN A 480 4.19 -11.79 10.45
CA GLN A 480 4.22 -13.05 11.18
C GLN A 480 3.03 -13.91 10.69
N PHE A 481 3.32 -15.02 10.02
CA PHE A 481 2.33 -15.95 9.49
C PHE A 481 2.55 -17.34 10.09
N GLY A 482 1.80 -17.66 11.14
CA GLY A 482 2.04 -18.87 11.93
C GLY A 482 3.40 -18.80 12.63
N ARG A 483 4.28 -19.76 12.33
CA ARG A 483 5.67 -19.78 12.84
C ARG A 483 6.64 -19.01 11.94
N GLU A 484 6.21 -18.64 10.74
CA GLU A 484 7.06 -18.00 9.75
C GLU A 484 7.03 -16.48 9.91
N SER A 485 8.19 -15.84 9.75
CA SER A 485 8.33 -14.40 9.68
C SER A 485 8.67 -14.02 8.24
N VAL A 486 7.70 -13.48 7.52
CA VAL A 486 7.84 -13.07 6.11
C VAL A 486 8.41 -11.66 6.07
N ASP A 487 9.55 -11.49 5.40
CA ASP A 487 10.17 -10.19 5.17
C ASP A 487 9.48 -9.46 4.01
N LEU A 488 9.01 -8.25 4.26
CA LEU A 488 8.33 -7.38 3.30
C LEU A 488 9.07 -6.05 3.08
N ASN A 489 10.32 -5.93 3.56
CA ASN A 489 11.11 -4.69 3.48
C ASN A 489 11.25 -4.14 2.05
N ALA A 490 11.32 -5.02 1.06
CA ALA A 490 11.45 -4.62 -0.34
C ALA A 490 10.12 -4.16 -0.98
N LEU A 491 8.98 -4.38 -0.31
CA LEU A 491 7.67 -3.90 -0.74
C LEU A 491 7.48 -2.44 -0.34
N GLU A 492 8.26 -1.56 -0.95
CA GLU A 492 8.32 -0.14 -0.59
C GLU A 492 6.97 0.58 -0.77
N GLN A 493 6.09 0.04 -1.62
CA GLN A 493 4.73 0.52 -1.85
C GLN A 493 3.75 0.18 -0.70
N LEU A 494 4.14 -0.60 0.31
CA LEU A 494 3.33 -0.76 1.53
C LEU A 494 3.50 0.43 2.48
N VAL A 495 2.41 1.14 2.76
CA VAL A 495 2.41 2.40 3.53
C VAL A 495 1.79 2.26 4.92
N SER A 496 1.01 1.19 5.17
CA SER A 496 0.27 1.03 6.42
C SER A 496 0.44 -0.37 7.04
N PRO A 497 0.66 -0.49 8.35
CA PRO A 497 0.59 -1.77 9.06
C PRO A 497 -0.79 -2.45 8.90
N GLY A 498 -1.85 -1.68 8.71
CA GLY A 498 -3.19 -2.19 8.40
C GLY A 498 -3.24 -2.97 7.09
N GLN A 499 -2.43 -2.59 6.08
CA GLN A 499 -2.29 -3.34 4.84
C GLN A 499 -1.57 -4.66 5.10
N THR A 500 -0.47 -4.65 5.86
CA THR A 500 0.25 -5.87 6.23
C THR A 500 -0.63 -6.86 7.00
N ARG A 501 -1.48 -6.38 7.93
CA ARG A 501 -2.49 -7.23 8.60
C ARG A 501 -3.50 -7.79 7.60
N ALA A 502 -4.02 -6.95 6.72
CA ALA A 502 -5.00 -7.37 5.71
C ALA A 502 -4.41 -8.40 4.73
N ILE A 503 -3.14 -8.26 4.31
CA ILE A 503 -2.44 -9.26 3.49
C ILE A 503 -2.51 -10.64 4.15
N GLY A 504 -2.10 -10.74 5.42
CA GLY A 504 -2.15 -12.01 6.14
C GLY A 504 -3.57 -12.59 6.22
N ARG A 505 -4.58 -11.75 6.40
CA ARG A 505 -5.99 -12.16 6.43
C ARG A 505 -6.50 -12.62 5.07
N ILE A 506 -6.13 -11.91 4.00
CA ILE A 506 -6.46 -12.26 2.61
C ILE A 506 -5.86 -13.62 2.25
N ILE A 507 -4.59 -13.89 2.61
CA ILE A 507 -3.95 -15.19 2.35
C ILE A 507 -4.75 -16.32 3.02
N VAL A 508 -5.10 -16.16 4.30
CA VAL A 508 -5.91 -17.17 5.02
C VAL A 508 -7.29 -17.34 4.38
N TYR A 509 -7.92 -16.24 3.99
CA TYR A 509 -9.24 -16.25 3.38
C TYR A 509 -9.22 -16.95 2.01
N ALA A 510 -8.32 -16.54 1.11
CA ALA A 510 -8.16 -17.13 -0.22
C ALA A 510 -7.81 -18.62 -0.17
N ALA A 511 -6.94 -19.03 0.78
CA ALA A 511 -6.61 -20.44 0.98
C ALA A 511 -7.83 -21.29 1.38
N ARG A 512 -8.74 -20.74 2.20
CA ARG A 512 -9.96 -21.45 2.62
C ARG A 512 -11.02 -21.50 1.52
N HIS A 513 -11.22 -20.40 0.80
CA HIS A 513 -12.39 -20.22 -0.06
C HIS A 513 -12.12 -20.44 -1.56
N HIS A 514 -10.88 -20.31 -2.03
CA HIS A 514 -10.57 -20.24 -3.46
C HIS A 514 -9.49 -21.21 -3.93
N TRP A 515 -8.32 -21.31 -3.29
CA TRP A 515 -7.24 -22.17 -3.80
C TRP A 515 -7.52 -23.67 -3.65
N ASN A 516 -8.38 -24.09 -2.72
CA ASN A 516 -8.88 -25.48 -2.65
C ASN A 516 -9.60 -25.94 -3.93
N ARG A 517 -9.91 -25.02 -4.85
CA ARG A 517 -10.57 -25.28 -6.13
C ARG A 517 -9.60 -25.30 -7.32
N GLY A 518 -8.29 -25.33 -7.07
CA GLY A 518 -7.26 -25.41 -8.12
C GLY A 518 -7.09 -24.13 -8.95
N ARG A 519 -7.51 -22.97 -8.44
CA ARG A 519 -7.37 -21.67 -9.12
C ARG A 519 -5.93 -21.17 -9.12
N SER A 520 -5.57 -20.36 -10.10
CA SER A 520 -4.25 -19.71 -10.11
C SER A 520 -4.12 -18.69 -8.98
N LEU A 521 -2.89 -18.25 -8.71
CA LEU A 521 -2.60 -17.20 -7.73
C LEU A 521 -3.46 -15.95 -8.02
N ARG A 522 -3.42 -15.46 -9.26
CA ARG A 522 -4.12 -14.23 -9.68
C ARG A 522 -5.64 -14.38 -9.57
N GLU A 523 -6.21 -15.44 -10.12
CA GLU A 523 -7.67 -15.65 -10.14
C GLU A 523 -8.28 -15.66 -8.73
N ALA A 524 -7.63 -16.33 -7.78
CA ALA A 524 -8.10 -16.38 -6.40
C ALA A 524 -8.01 -15.03 -5.69
N LEU A 525 -6.97 -14.25 -5.96
CA LEU A 525 -6.81 -12.91 -5.41
C LEU A 525 -7.86 -11.94 -5.99
N GLU A 526 -8.12 -11.97 -7.30
CA GLU A 526 -9.16 -11.15 -7.95
C GLU A 526 -10.57 -11.48 -7.44
N LEU A 527 -10.85 -12.75 -7.11
CA LEU A 527 -12.11 -13.14 -6.47
C LEU A 527 -12.21 -12.62 -5.03
N THR A 528 -11.12 -12.72 -4.26
CA THR A 528 -11.08 -12.19 -2.89
C THR A 528 -11.29 -10.68 -2.89
N GLN A 529 -10.65 -9.96 -3.83
CA GLN A 529 -10.84 -8.53 -3.98
C GLN A 529 -12.31 -8.20 -4.26
N ARG A 530 -12.95 -8.83 -5.25
CA ARG A 530 -14.38 -8.63 -5.52
C ARG A 530 -15.27 -8.82 -4.29
N GLU A 531 -15.00 -9.84 -3.48
CA GLU A 531 -15.75 -10.06 -2.24
C GLU A 531 -15.51 -8.96 -1.19
N ILE A 532 -14.29 -8.42 -1.08
CA ILE A 532 -13.97 -7.26 -0.24
C ILE A 532 -14.66 -5.99 -0.77
N GLU A 533 -14.71 -5.82 -2.09
CA GLU A 533 -15.39 -4.68 -2.73
C GLU A 533 -16.89 -4.67 -2.46
N GLU A 534 -17.53 -5.84 -2.48
CA GLU A 534 -18.96 -6.02 -2.24
C GLU A 534 -19.34 -5.97 -0.75
N LYS A 535 -18.54 -6.59 0.12
CA LYS A 535 -18.90 -6.85 1.53
C LYS A 535 -18.06 -6.05 2.53
N GLY A 536 -17.06 -5.32 2.06
CA GLY A 536 -16.09 -4.61 2.88
C GLY A 536 -14.99 -5.52 3.46
N LEU A 537 -14.00 -4.90 4.09
CA LEU A 537 -12.84 -5.57 4.71
C LEU A 537 -13.21 -6.53 5.86
N ASP A 538 -14.44 -6.48 6.36
CA ASP A 538 -14.89 -7.38 7.41
C ASP A 538 -15.08 -8.81 6.90
N VAL A 539 -15.24 -9.04 5.60
CA VAL A 539 -15.38 -10.39 5.03
C VAL A 539 -14.15 -11.27 5.30
N ILE A 540 -12.96 -10.66 5.39
CA ILE A 540 -11.69 -11.35 5.67
C ILE A 540 -11.35 -11.42 7.16
N SER A 541 -12.25 -10.97 8.04
CA SER A 541 -12.07 -10.95 9.49
C SER A 541 -13.19 -11.71 10.20
N PRO A 542 -12.88 -12.60 11.16
CA PRO A 542 -13.91 -13.33 11.91
C PRO A 542 -14.66 -12.44 12.93
N PHE A 543 -14.17 -11.23 13.17
CA PHE A 543 -14.76 -10.24 14.08
C PHE A 543 -14.65 -8.83 13.49
N PRO A 544 -15.42 -7.83 13.98
CA PRO A 544 -15.35 -6.43 13.54
C PRO A 544 -13.98 -5.80 13.88
N ALA A 545 -13.00 -6.00 13.01
CA ALA A 545 -11.67 -5.41 13.16
C ALA A 545 -11.75 -3.90 12.86
N GLY A 546 -10.97 -3.08 13.57
CA GLY A 546 -10.87 -1.64 13.31
C GLY A 546 -9.48 -1.23 12.80
N ASP A 547 -8.70 -2.22 12.36
CA ASP A 547 -7.26 -2.11 12.15
C ASP A 547 -6.79 -2.68 10.81
N LEU A 548 -7.70 -2.89 9.86
CA LEU A 548 -7.39 -3.34 8.50
C LEU A 548 -7.43 -2.17 7.51
N ALA A 549 -6.51 -2.21 6.55
CA ALA A 549 -6.50 -1.32 5.39
C ALA A 549 -6.33 -2.17 4.13
N GLU A 550 -7.05 -1.85 3.05
CA GLU A 550 -7.03 -2.63 1.82
C GLU A 550 -5.64 -2.55 1.13
N PRO A 551 -4.93 -3.68 0.93
CA PRO A 551 -3.74 -3.75 0.10
C PRO A 551 -4.12 -3.94 -1.38
N ARG A 552 -3.22 -3.63 -2.31
CA ARG A 552 -3.44 -4.04 -3.71
C ARG A 552 -3.10 -5.52 -3.86
N LEU A 553 -3.64 -6.14 -4.91
CA LEU A 553 -3.35 -7.55 -5.21
C LEU A 553 -1.86 -7.81 -5.42
N LEU A 554 -1.16 -6.84 -6.00
CA LEU A 554 0.29 -6.89 -6.20
C LEU A 554 1.04 -7.11 -4.88
N GLU A 555 0.71 -6.38 -3.81
CA GLU A 555 1.35 -6.56 -2.51
C GLU A 555 1.01 -7.91 -1.87
N VAL A 556 -0.22 -8.40 -2.04
CA VAL A 556 -0.63 -9.71 -1.51
C VAL A 556 0.14 -10.83 -2.21
N ALA A 557 0.18 -10.82 -3.55
CA ALA A 557 0.95 -11.78 -4.34
C ALA A 557 2.44 -11.72 -3.99
N ALA A 558 2.99 -10.50 -3.87
CA ALA A 558 4.38 -10.30 -3.52
C ALA A 558 4.74 -10.81 -2.11
N ALA A 559 3.84 -10.69 -1.14
CA ALA A 559 4.02 -11.29 0.19
C ALA A 559 4.02 -12.82 0.15
N ILE A 560 3.08 -13.43 -0.59
CA ILE A 560 3.03 -14.90 -0.80
C ILE A 560 4.34 -15.40 -1.42
N ASN A 561 4.84 -14.68 -2.43
CA ASN A 561 6.08 -15.04 -3.14
C ASN A 561 7.36 -14.90 -2.30
N ARG A 562 7.27 -14.30 -1.11
CA ARG A 562 8.38 -14.18 -0.14
C ARG A 562 8.25 -15.16 1.03
N MET A 563 7.18 -15.94 1.07
CA MET A 563 7.05 -17.01 2.03
C MET A 563 8.01 -18.15 1.66
N ARG A 564 8.81 -18.62 2.61
CA ARG A 564 9.72 -19.76 2.47
C ARG A 564 8.96 -21.08 2.47
N GLY A 565 7.86 -21.15 3.23
CA GLY A 565 7.05 -22.38 3.31
C GLY A 565 6.13 -22.63 2.11
N VAL A 566 6.02 -21.69 1.16
CA VAL A 566 5.04 -21.77 0.07
C VAL A 566 5.40 -22.84 -0.95
N ARG A 567 4.39 -23.54 -1.45
CA ARG A 567 4.50 -24.45 -2.59
C ARG A 567 3.58 -23.97 -3.70
N MET A 568 4.10 -24.01 -4.92
CA MET A 568 3.46 -23.59 -6.15
C MET A 568 3.59 -24.71 -7.19
N PHE A 569 2.66 -24.77 -8.14
CA PHE A 569 2.68 -25.71 -9.26
C PHE A 569 2.48 -24.99 -10.60
#